data_AF-A0A511XPV3-F1
#
_entry.id   AF-A0A511XPV3-F1
#
_cell.length_a   1.000
_cell.length_b   1.000
_cell.length_c   1.000
_cell.angle_alpha   90.00
_cell.angle_beta   90.00
_cell.angle_gamma   90.00
#
_symmetry.space_group_name_H-M   'P 1'
#
loop_
_entity.id
_entity.type
_entity.pdbx_description
1 polymer ?
#
loop_
_entity_poly.entity_id
_entity_poly.type
_entity_poly.pdbx_seq_one_letter_code
_entity_poly.pdbx_strand_id
1 'polypeptide(L)'
;MPFGEIEARYDELERQMLDAYYQHLGAHRGMKYLHWNMRDINYGFAAIDHRYQVLGGTPVLVDDAKKFDLSRILIDIYGVAYIGHTRLEKLIEKNEIQPHDMMTGGEEAQAFVDGNYVGLHQSTLRKVDVLANIAERTQNKHLLTNTTWWEMHGGSLRTALDWAADNKLIALVIAVVGLVLAIYTMA
;
A
#
# COMPACT_ATOMS: atom_id res chain seq x y z
N MET A 1 18.89 23.24 -17.55
CA MET A 1 20.11 22.76 -18.23
C MET A 1 19.72 22.15 -19.56
N PRO A 2 20.59 22.19 -20.58
CA PRO A 2 20.38 21.43 -21.82
C PRO A 2 20.34 19.92 -21.54
N PHE A 3 19.45 19.18 -22.20
CA PHE A 3 19.27 17.74 -21.96
C PHE A 3 20.55 16.90 -22.19
N GLY A 4 21.39 17.29 -23.14
CA GLY A 4 22.65 16.60 -23.45
C GLY A 4 23.73 16.69 -22.39
N GLU A 5 23.56 17.51 -21.34
CA GLU A 5 24.51 17.64 -20.23
C GLU A 5 24.10 16.84 -18.98
N ILE A 6 22.91 16.23 -18.98
CA ILE A 6 22.36 15.52 -17.82
C ILE A 6 23.19 14.27 -17.50
N GLU A 7 23.54 13.46 -18.52
CA GLU A 7 24.33 12.25 -18.33
C GLU A 7 25.72 12.54 -17.74
N ALA A 8 26.38 13.60 -18.22
CA ALA A 8 27.69 14.02 -17.75
C ALA A 8 27.70 14.50 -16.28
N ARG A 9 26.53 14.83 -15.73
CA ARG A 9 26.35 15.34 -14.36
C ARG A 9 25.37 14.48 -13.55
N TYR A 10 25.18 13.23 -13.95
CA TYR A 10 24.17 12.36 -13.37
C TYR A 10 24.30 12.22 -11.85
N ASP A 11 25.50 11.88 -11.37
CA ASP A 11 25.76 11.71 -9.93
C ASP A 11 25.49 13.01 -9.14
N GLU A 12 25.77 14.17 -9.73
CA GLU A 12 25.50 15.46 -9.11
C GLU A 12 23.98 15.72 -9.01
N LEU A 13 23.24 15.45 -10.07
CA LEU A 13 21.79 15.66 -10.12
C LEU A 13 21.05 14.68 -9.22
N GLU A 14 21.45 13.41 -9.24
CA GLU A 14 20.91 12.40 -8.34
C GLU A 14 21.21 12.77 -6.88
N ARG A 15 22.42 13.26 -6.59
CA ARG A 15 22.77 13.73 -5.26
C ARG A 15 21.89 14.89 -4.82
N GLN A 16 21.65 15.88 -5.67
CA GLN A 16 20.75 17.01 -5.36
C GLN A 16 19.31 16.55 -5.08
N MET A 17 18.80 15.59 -5.84
CA MET A 17 17.49 15.00 -5.60
C MET A 17 17.43 14.30 -4.23
N LEU A 18 18.47 13.52 -3.89
CA LEU A 18 18.54 12.83 -2.61
C LEU A 18 18.73 13.81 -1.44
N ASP A 19 19.51 14.89 -1.61
CA ASP A 19 19.61 15.96 -0.63
C ASP A 19 18.22 16.54 -0.30
N ALA A 20 17.41 16.82 -1.33
CA ALA A 20 16.04 17.30 -1.15
C ALA A 20 15.13 16.28 -0.44
N TYR A 21 15.26 14.98 -0.79
CA TYR A 21 14.54 13.90 -0.13
C TYR A 21 14.90 13.79 1.37
N TYR A 22 16.18 13.77 1.72
CA TYR A 22 16.60 13.67 3.13
C TYR A 22 16.37 14.95 3.92
N GLN A 23 16.41 16.12 3.27
CA GLN A 23 15.96 17.38 3.88
C GLN A 23 14.47 17.30 4.22
N HIS A 24 13.64 16.77 3.33
CA HIS A 24 12.21 16.55 3.59
C HIS A 24 12.00 15.59 4.77
N LEU A 25 12.69 14.44 4.81
CA LEU A 25 12.64 13.50 5.94
C LEU A 25 13.08 14.16 7.26
N GLY A 26 14.15 14.95 7.23
CA GLY A 26 14.67 15.68 8.39
C GLY A 26 13.71 16.74 8.92
N ALA A 27 12.99 17.44 8.05
CA ALA A 27 11.99 18.43 8.42
C ALA A 27 10.68 17.80 8.95
N HIS A 28 10.40 16.54 8.61
CA HIS A 28 9.17 15.84 8.96
C HIS A 28 9.40 14.64 9.90
N ARG A 29 10.36 14.78 10.82
CA ARG A 29 10.65 13.74 11.82
C ARG A 29 9.39 13.35 12.60
N GLY A 30 9.19 12.05 12.76
CA GLY A 30 8.06 11.48 13.50
C GLY A 30 6.83 11.15 12.65
N MET A 31 6.79 11.57 11.38
CA MET A 31 5.76 11.16 10.42
C MET A 31 5.80 9.65 10.17
N LYS A 32 4.67 9.11 9.70
CA LYS A 32 4.51 7.70 9.31
C LYS A 32 4.62 7.61 7.79
N TYR A 33 5.39 6.66 7.30
CA TYR A 33 5.63 6.45 5.88
C TYR A 33 4.94 5.16 5.44
N LEU A 34 3.84 5.32 4.72
CA LEU A 34 3.17 4.21 4.05
C LEU A 34 3.90 3.92 2.74
N HIS A 35 4.28 2.67 2.53
CA HIS A 35 5.06 2.26 1.36
C HIS A 35 4.57 0.92 0.80
N TRP A 36 5.03 0.58 -0.40
CA TRP A 36 4.72 -0.71 -1.03
C TRP A 36 5.99 -1.56 -1.17
N ASN A 37 6.12 -2.59 -0.35
CA ASN A 37 7.20 -3.58 -0.42
C ASN A 37 8.66 -3.04 -0.38
N MET A 38 8.92 -1.84 0.16
CA MET A 38 10.26 -1.22 0.24
C MET A 38 11.16 -1.74 1.38
N ARG A 39 11.07 -3.04 1.72
CA ARG A 39 11.77 -3.66 2.86
C ARG A 39 13.10 -4.33 2.50
N ASP A 40 13.40 -4.48 1.21
CA ASP A 40 14.57 -5.19 0.75
C ASP A 40 15.83 -4.32 0.86
N ILE A 41 16.99 -4.94 0.87
CA ILE A 41 18.28 -4.23 0.87
C ILE A 41 18.69 -3.82 -0.55
N ASN A 42 18.26 -4.58 -1.56
CA ASN A 42 18.56 -4.32 -2.97
C ASN A 42 17.61 -3.29 -3.58
N TYR A 43 16.47 -3.05 -2.96
CA TYR A 43 15.49 -2.03 -3.35
C TYR A 43 14.71 -1.53 -2.13
N GLY A 44 14.37 -0.25 -2.08
CA GLY A 44 13.63 0.34 -0.96
C GLY A 44 14.48 1.26 -0.10
N PHE A 45 14.11 1.43 1.18
CA PHE A 45 14.74 2.43 2.05
C PHE A 45 16.26 2.24 2.18
N ALA A 46 16.70 1.02 2.49
CA ALA A 46 18.12 0.74 2.68
C ALA A 46 18.95 0.93 1.40
N ALA A 47 18.38 0.61 0.23
CA ALA A 47 19.04 0.86 -1.05
C ALA A 47 19.20 2.36 -1.33
N ILE A 48 18.20 3.17 -1.01
CA ILE A 48 18.23 4.64 -1.15
C ILE A 48 19.22 5.25 -0.15
N ASP A 49 19.25 4.75 1.09
CA ASP A 49 20.22 5.15 2.12
C ASP A 49 21.65 4.89 1.63
N HIS A 50 21.92 3.67 1.15
CA HIS A 50 23.23 3.29 0.63
C HIS A 50 23.63 4.11 -0.61
N ARG A 51 22.70 4.33 -1.57
CA ARG A 51 23.00 5.12 -2.77
C ARG A 51 23.39 6.55 -2.42
N TYR A 52 22.69 7.15 -1.45
CA TYR A 52 23.04 8.48 -0.99
C TYR A 52 24.41 8.54 -0.32
N GLN A 53 24.77 7.53 0.48
CA GLN A 53 26.10 7.41 1.08
C GLN A 53 27.21 7.27 0.03
N VAL A 54 26.99 6.48 -1.02
CA VAL A 54 27.94 6.33 -2.14
C VAL A 54 28.20 7.67 -2.83
N LEU A 55 27.17 8.52 -2.93
CA LEU A 55 27.28 9.88 -3.47
C LEU A 55 27.85 10.89 -2.45
N GLY A 56 28.36 10.42 -1.30
CA GLY A 56 28.96 11.22 -0.22
C GLY A 56 27.95 11.87 0.74
N GLY A 57 26.71 11.40 0.75
CA GLY A 57 25.61 11.93 1.56
C GLY A 57 25.54 11.29 2.95
N THR A 58 24.80 11.92 3.86
CA THR A 58 24.52 11.35 5.19
C THR A 58 23.01 11.20 5.37
N PRO A 59 22.46 9.98 5.25
CA PRO A 59 21.02 9.78 5.24
C PRO A 59 20.39 10.13 6.59
N VAL A 60 19.19 10.72 6.52
CA VAL A 60 18.29 10.84 7.67
C VAL A 60 17.43 9.58 7.73
N LEU A 61 17.76 8.69 8.65
CA LEU A 61 17.08 7.40 8.77
C LEU A 61 15.65 7.57 9.29
N VAL A 62 14.71 6.93 8.60
CA VAL A 62 13.33 6.75 9.10
C VAL A 62 13.34 5.56 10.06
N ASP A 63 12.79 5.75 11.26
CA ASP A 63 12.59 4.67 12.24
C ASP A 63 11.70 3.57 11.65
N ASP A 64 12.07 2.31 11.83
CA ASP A 64 11.31 1.15 11.36
C ASP A 64 9.89 1.12 11.93
N ALA A 65 9.68 1.60 13.16
CA ALA A 65 8.34 1.73 13.76
C ALA A 65 7.45 2.76 13.05
N LYS A 66 8.02 3.56 12.14
CA LYS A 66 7.33 4.56 11.32
C LYS A 66 7.16 4.12 9.87
N LYS A 67 7.69 2.96 9.46
CA LYS A 67 7.55 2.40 8.12
C LYS A 67 6.40 1.40 8.10
N PHE A 68 5.39 1.66 7.28
CA PHE A 68 4.19 0.84 7.17
C PHE A 68 4.10 0.25 5.77
N ASP A 69 4.27 -1.07 5.65
CA ASP A 69 4.13 -1.77 4.37
C ASP A 69 2.65 -2.04 4.08
N LEU A 70 2.07 -1.25 3.17
CA LEU A 70 0.67 -1.39 2.77
C LEU A 70 0.39 -2.81 2.24
N SER A 71 1.33 -3.43 1.53
CA SER A 71 1.13 -4.78 1.00
C SER A 71 0.96 -5.84 2.10
N ARG A 72 1.64 -5.67 3.25
CA ARG A 72 1.48 -6.54 4.42
C ARG A 72 0.22 -6.22 5.18
N ILE A 73 -0.09 -4.93 5.38
CA ILE A 73 -1.33 -4.50 6.02
C ILE A 73 -2.55 -5.10 5.29
N LEU A 74 -2.54 -5.11 3.97
CA LEU A 74 -3.61 -5.73 3.18
C LEU A 74 -3.70 -7.25 3.39
N ILE A 75 -2.56 -7.95 3.53
CA ILE A 75 -2.55 -9.38 3.87
C ILE A 75 -3.12 -9.61 5.26
N ASP A 76 -2.78 -8.75 6.22
CA ASP A 76 -3.25 -8.89 7.61
C ASP A 76 -4.76 -8.65 7.70
N ILE A 77 -5.32 -7.75 6.88
CA ILE A 77 -6.75 -7.45 6.82
C ILE A 77 -7.53 -8.50 6.02
N TYR A 78 -7.04 -8.86 4.84
CA TYR A 78 -7.80 -9.63 3.85
C TYR A 78 -7.28 -11.06 3.65
N GLY A 79 -6.23 -11.48 4.34
CA GLY A 79 -5.59 -12.78 4.17
C GLY A 79 -4.66 -12.85 2.95
N VAL A 80 -3.82 -13.88 2.89
CA VAL A 80 -2.75 -14.02 1.87
C VAL A 80 -3.29 -14.09 0.44
N ALA A 81 -4.47 -14.68 0.26
CA ALA A 81 -5.12 -14.92 -1.03
C ALA A 81 -6.00 -13.75 -1.50
N TYR A 82 -5.95 -12.59 -0.83
CA TYR A 82 -6.85 -11.47 -1.13
C TYR A 82 -6.78 -10.92 -2.55
N ILE A 83 -5.64 -11.12 -3.20
CA ILE A 83 -5.46 -10.79 -4.61
C ILE A 83 -4.33 -11.67 -5.14
N GLY A 84 -4.32 -11.95 -6.45
CA GLY A 84 -3.28 -12.76 -7.06
C GLY A 84 -1.89 -12.09 -7.05
N HIS A 85 -0.85 -12.84 -7.45
CA HIS A 85 0.50 -12.29 -7.68
C HIS A 85 0.50 -11.18 -8.74
N THR A 86 1.51 -10.30 -8.70
CA THR A 86 1.47 -8.90 -9.20
C THR A 86 0.34 -8.12 -8.51
N ARG A 87 0.45 -8.05 -7.18
CA ARG A 87 -0.65 -7.62 -6.30
C ARG A 87 -1.10 -6.19 -6.57
N LEU A 88 -0.16 -5.28 -6.85
CA LEU A 88 -0.49 -3.88 -7.08
C LEU A 88 -1.28 -3.72 -8.38
N GLU A 89 -0.80 -4.33 -9.45
CA GLU A 89 -1.39 -4.33 -10.78
C GLU A 89 -2.80 -4.94 -10.74
N LYS A 90 -2.97 -6.07 -10.06
CA LYS A 90 -4.28 -6.72 -9.91
C LYS A 90 -5.24 -5.92 -9.03
N LEU A 91 -4.74 -5.19 -8.03
CA LEU A 91 -5.58 -4.30 -7.25
C LEU A 91 -6.07 -3.12 -8.09
N ILE A 92 -5.18 -2.52 -8.89
CA ILE A 92 -5.52 -1.45 -9.83
C ILE A 92 -6.61 -1.92 -10.79
N GLU A 93 -6.41 -3.07 -11.45
CA GLU A 93 -7.36 -3.66 -12.39
C GLU A 93 -8.71 -3.93 -11.71
N LYS A 94 -8.70 -4.67 -10.59
CA LYS A 94 -9.93 -5.10 -9.92
C LYS A 94 -10.74 -3.94 -9.34
N ASN A 95 -10.07 -2.86 -8.93
CA ASN A 95 -10.73 -1.69 -8.34
C ASN A 95 -10.99 -0.57 -9.36
N GLU A 96 -10.69 -0.82 -10.64
CA GLU A 96 -10.82 0.14 -11.74
C GLU A 96 -10.12 1.47 -11.44
N ILE A 97 -8.96 1.39 -10.76
CA ILE A 97 -8.13 2.57 -10.48
C ILE A 97 -7.48 2.94 -11.79
N GLN A 98 -7.69 4.17 -12.27
CA GLN A 98 -7.09 4.63 -13.53
C GLN A 98 -5.62 5.00 -13.30
N PRO A 99 -4.64 4.22 -13.79
CA PRO A 99 -3.24 4.45 -13.51
C PRO A 99 -2.63 5.34 -14.62
N HIS A 100 -3.28 6.46 -14.97
CA HIS A 100 -2.84 7.28 -16.10
C HIS A 100 -1.37 7.69 -15.93
N ASP A 101 -0.55 7.45 -16.95
CA ASP A 101 0.91 7.70 -16.96
C ASP A 101 1.75 6.83 -16.00
N MET A 102 1.17 5.81 -15.34
CA MET A 102 1.96 4.87 -14.54
C MET A 102 2.77 3.96 -15.46
N MET A 103 4.09 3.96 -15.29
CA MET A 103 4.99 3.07 -16.02
C MET A 103 5.30 1.82 -15.18
N THR A 104 5.42 0.68 -15.86
CA THR A 104 6.01 -0.55 -15.32
C THR A 104 7.52 -0.37 -15.13
N GLY A 105 8.17 -1.26 -14.37
CA GLY A 105 9.61 -1.17 -14.15
C GLY A 105 10.45 -1.25 -15.44
N GLY A 106 9.99 -2.00 -16.45
CA GLY A 106 10.64 -2.04 -17.76
C GLY A 106 10.48 -0.74 -18.54
N GLU A 107 9.28 -0.16 -18.51
CA GLU A 107 9.00 1.13 -19.16
C GLU A 107 9.76 2.29 -18.49
N GLU A 108 9.90 2.27 -17.16
CA GLU A 108 10.71 3.27 -16.46
C GLU A 108 12.19 3.16 -16.82
N ALA A 109 12.73 1.94 -16.90
CA ALA A 109 14.12 1.75 -17.32
C ALA A 109 14.34 2.29 -18.74
N GLN A 110 13.40 2.05 -19.65
CA GLN A 110 13.48 2.57 -21.01
C GLN A 110 13.32 4.09 -21.06
N ALA A 111 12.34 4.65 -20.34
CA ALA A 111 12.12 6.09 -20.25
C ALA A 111 13.35 6.82 -19.68
N PHE A 112 14.07 6.17 -18.77
CA PHE A 112 15.35 6.70 -18.26
C PHE A 112 16.43 6.74 -19.34
N VAL A 113 16.62 5.65 -20.09
CA VAL A 113 17.58 5.58 -21.22
C VAL A 113 17.24 6.59 -22.30
N ASP A 114 15.94 6.81 -22.56
CA ASP A 114 15.47 7.76 -23.56
C ASP A 114 15.49 9.22 -23.09
N GLY A 115 15.94 9.49 -21.85
CA GLY A 115 15.97 10.83 -21.26
C GLY A 115 14.58 11.43 -20.96
N ASN A 116 13.54 10.60 -20.89
CA ASN A 116 12.17 11.01 -20.58
C ASN A 116 11.96 11.18 -19.06
N TYR A 117 12.68 12.11 -18.45
CA TYR A 117 12.60 12.40 -17.01
C TYR A 117 11.25 12.97 -16.57
N VAL A 118 10.55 13.67 -17.48
CA VAL A 118 9.19 14.17 -17.21
C VAL A 118 8.22 13.00 -17.04
N GLY A 119 8.28 12.00 -17.93
CA GLY A 119 7.48 10.79 -17.83
C GLY A 119 7.78 9.99 -16.56
N LEU A 120 9.06 9.87 -16.18
CA LEU A 120 9.47 9.23 -14.93
C LEU A 120 8.89 9.93 -13.69
N HIS A 121 8.92 11.27 -13.68
CA HIS A 121 8.34 12.06 -12.60
C HIS A 121 6.83 11.87 -12.51
N GLN A 122 6.12 11.91 -13.66
CA GLN A 122 4.68 11.68 -13.73
C GLN A 122 4.30 10.27 -13.27
N SER A 123 5.03 9.23 -13.70
CA SER A 123 4.86 7.85 -13.23
C SER A 123 5.03 7.75 -11.71
N THR A 124 6.06 8.41 -11.16
CA THR A 124 6.30 8.43 -9.71
C THR A 124 5.13 9.02 -8.94
N LEU A 125 4.60 10.17 -9.39
CA LEU A 125 3.41 10.79 -8.78
C LEU A 125 2.19 9.86 -8.88
N ARG A 126 1.97 9.24 -10.04
CA ARG A 126 0.85 8.32 -10.22
C ARG A 126 0.91 7.12 -9.29
N LYS A 127 2.11 6.56 -9.05
CA LYS A 127 2.28 5.46 -8.08
C LYS A 127 1.88 5.88 -6.68
N VAL A 128 2.25 7.10 -6.25
CA VAL A 128 1.83 7.63 -4.96
C VAL A 128 0.30 7.76 -4.88
N ASP A 129 -0.33 8.29 -5.93
CA ASP A 129 -1.80 8.41 -6.00
C ASP A 129 -2.49 7.05 -5.92
N VAL A 130 -1.96 6.03 -6.63
CA VAL A 130 -2.48 4.66 -6.59
C VAL A 130 -2.40 4.08 -5.16
N LEU A 131 -1.25 4.24 -4.48
CA LEU A 131 -1.11 3.76 -3.11
C LEU A 131 -2.06 4.49 -2.15
N ALA A 132 -2.23 5.81 -2.32
CA ALA A 132 -3.19 6.57 -1.54
C ALA A 132 -4.64 6.08 -1.78
N ASN A 133 -5.02 5.84 -3.03
CA ASN A 133 -6.35 5.34 -3.39
C ASN A 133 -6.63 3.96 -2.77
N ILE A 134 -5.66 3.04 -2.85
CA ILE A 134 -5.76 1.71 -2.23
C ILE A 134 -5.89 1.85 -0.71
N ALA A 135 -5.08 2.70 -0.07
CA ALA A 135 -5.13 2.91 1.37
C ALA A 135 -6.49 3.49 1.81
N GLU A 136 -7.01 4.48 1.09
CA GLU A 136 -8.31 5.09 1.35
C GLU A 136 -9.46 4.08 1.19
N ARG A 137 -9.47 3.31 0.10
CA ARG A 137 -10.47 2.24 -0.10
C ARG A 137 -10.38 1.16 0.96
N THR A 138 -9.18 0.84 1.44
CA THR A 138 -8.96 -0.10 2.53
C THR A 138 -9.55 0.42 3.83
N GLN A 139 -9.22 1.66 4.19
CA GLN A 139 -9.75 2.33 5.38
C GLN A 139 -11.29 2.38 5.36
N ASN A 140 -11.87 2.67 4.20
CA ASN A 140 -13.31 2.77 4.00
C ASN A 140 -14.00 1.40 3.77
N LYS A 141 -13.26 0.28 3.83
CA LYS A 141 -13.76 -1.09 3.57
C LYS A 141 -14.42 -1.26 2.19
N HIS A 142 -13.99 -0.46 1.21
CA HIS A 142 -14.48 -0.49 -0.17
C HIS A 142 -13.47 -1.10 -1.15
N LEU A 143 -12.30 -1.52 -0.68
CA LEU A 143 -11.32 -2.20 -1.54
C LEU A 143 -11.88 -3.55 -1.98
N LEU A 144 -12.05 -3.72 -3.29
CA LEU A 144 -12.45 -4.98 -3.91
C LEU A 144 -11.27 -5.95 -3.88
N THR A 145 -11.52 -7.12 -3.28
CA THR A 145 -10.54 -8.21 -3.13
C THR A 145 -11.19 -9.54 -3.53
N ASN A 146 -10.40 -10.60 -3.65
CA ASN A 146 -10.88 -11.96 -3.87
C ASN A 146 -11.34 -12.63 -2.57
N THR A 147 -11.10 -12.01 -1.42
CA THR A 147 -11.42 -12.59 -0.12
C THR A 147 -12.91 -12.52 0.16
N THR A 148 -13.49 -13.65 0.56
CA THR A 148 -14.85 -13.69 1.08
C THR A 148 -14.91 -13.14 2.51
N TRP A 149 -16.10 -12.72 2.96
CA TRP A 149 -16.29 -12.31 4.36
C TRP A 149 -15.86 -13.40 5.35
N TRP A 150 -16.11 -14.66 5.03
CA TRP A 150 -15.73 -15.81 5.85
C TRP A 150 -14.22 -15.95 6.04
N GLU A 151 -13.46 -15.85 4.94
CA GLU A 151 -12.01 -15.96 4.95
C GLU A 151 -11.34 -14.79 5.69
N MET A 152 -11.90 -13.57 5.57
CA MET A 152 -11.43 -12.41 6.35
C MET A 152 -11.55 -12.63 7.87
N HIS A 153 -12.54 -13.40 8.33
CA HIS A 153 -12.81 -13.65 9.75
C HIS A 153 -12.24 -14.99 10.25
N GLY A 154 -11.27 -15.56 9.53
CA GLY A 154 -10.54 -16.76 9.94
C GLY A 154 -11.30 -18.07 9.76
N GLY A 155 -12.44 -18.05 9.07
CA GLY A 155 -13.15 -19.24 8.62
C GLY A 155 -13.60 -20.22 9.71
N SER A 156 -13.77 -19.76 10.95
CA SER A 156 -14.12 -20.61 12.09
C SER A 156 -15.60 -20.48 12.47
N LEU A 157 -16.25 -21.61 12.79
CA LEU A 157 -17.64 -21.63 13.28
C LEU A 157 -17.83 -20.73 14.51
N ARG A 158 -16.80 -20.65 15.36
CA ARG A 158 -16.78 -19.77 16.53
C ARG A 158 -16.84 -18.30 16.13
N THR A 159 -16.07 -17.86 15.13
CA THR A 159 -16.14 -16.48 14.65
C THR A 159 -17.52 -16.14 14.06
N ALA A 160 -18.17 -17.11 13.42
CA ALA A 160 -19.55 -16.97 12.93
C ALA A 160 -20.52 -16.69 14.08
N LEU A 161 -20.41 -17.47 15.16
CA LEU A 161 -21.26 -17.35 16.34
C LEU A 161 -20.99 -16.05 17.10
N ASP A 162 -19.72 -15.70 17.30
CA ASP A 162 -19.31 -14.45 17.96
C ASP A 162 -19.83 -13.23 17.17
N TRP A 163 -19.69 -13.23 15.83
CA TRP A 163 -20.24 -12.17 14.98
C TRP A 163 -21.77 -12.08 15.03
N ALA A 164 -22.45 -13.23 15.02
CA ALA A 164 -23.92 -13.28 15.11
C ALA A 164 -24.42 -12.75 16.47
N ALA A 165 -23.68 -13.03 17.56
CA ALA A 165 -23.98 -12.54 18.90
C ALA A 165 -23.73 -11.03 19.05
N ASP A 166 -22.66 -10.50 18.45
CA ASP A 166 -22.33 -9.07 18.51
C ASP A 166 -23.22 -8.20 17.61
N ASN A 167 -23.84 -8.78 16.58
CA ASN A 167 -24.75 -8.06 15.70
C ASN A 167 -26.12 -7.86 16.36
N LYS A 168 -26.40 -6.63 16.79
CA LYS A 168 -27.63 -6.24 17.50
C LYS A 168 -28.93 -6.64 16.77
N LEU A 169 -28.96 -6.62 15.43
CA LEU A 169 -30.14 -7.04 14.67
C LEU A 169 -30.32 -8.55 14.68
N ILE A 170 -29.24 -9.32 14.53
CA ILE A 170 -29.28 -10.78 14.58
C ILE A 170 -29.66 -11.24 15.99
N ALA A 171 -29.05 -10.64 17.02
CA ALA A 171 -29.39 -10.90 18.41
C ALA A 171 -30.89 -10.63 18.69
N LEU A 172 -31.45 -9.54 18.15
CA LEU A 172 -32.88 -9.23 18.25
C LEU A 172 -33.74 -10.31 17.58
N VAL A 173 -33.38 -10.75 16.36
CA VAL A 173 -34.11 -11.80 15.64
C VAL A 173 -34.07 -13.12 16.40
N ILE A 174 -32.91 -13.53 16.90
CA ILE A 174 -32.75 -14.76 17.70
C ILE A 174 -33.61 -14.69 18.96
N ALA A 175 -33.62 -13.54 19.66
CA ALA A 175 -34.45 -13.35 20.85
C ALA A 175 -35.95 -13.46 20.55
N VAL A 176 -36.41 -12.86 19.44
CA VAL A 176 -37.82 -12.93 19.02
C VAL A 176 -38.21 -14.37 18.67
N VAL A 177 -37.38 -15.09 17.91
CA VAL A 177 -37.63 -16.49 17.56
C VAL A 177 -37.68 -17.36 18.82
N GLY A 178 -36.74 -17.15 19.75
CA GLY A 178 -36.73 -17.85 21.04
C GLY A 178 -38.01 -17.61 21.86
N LEU A 179 -38.50 -16.37 21.89
CA LEU A 179 -39.75 -16.01 22.57
C LEU A 179 -40.96 -16.73 21.94
N VAL A 180 -41.07 -16.75 20.61
CA VAL A 180 -42.16 -17.40 19.89
C VAL A 180 -42.16 -18.91 20.14
N LEU A 181 -40.99 -19.54 20.10
CA LEU A 181 -40.85 -20.97 20.40
C LEU A 181 -41.22 -21.30 21.85
N ALA A 182 -40.80 -20.46 22.81
CA ALA A 182 -41.18 -20.61 24.21
C ALA A 182 -42.70 -20.52 24.42
N ILE A 183 -43.37 -19.58 23.74
CA ILE A 183 -44.83 -19.46 23.78
C ILE A 183 -45.49 -20.71 23.16
N TYR A 184 -45.01 -21.17 22.01
CA TYR A 184 -45.56 -22.35 21.32
C TYR A 184 -45.44 -23.63 22.16
N THR A 185 -44.33 -23.81 22.89
CA THR A 185 -44.14 -25.01 23.73
C THR A 185 -44.94 -25.00 25.03
N MET A 186 -45.46 -23.85 25.46
CA MET A 186 -46.31 -23.70 26.63
C MET A 186 -47.82 -23.73 26.32
N ALA A 187 -48.20 -23.70 25.05
CA ALA A 187 -49.59 -23.78 24.57
C ALA A 187 -49.97 -25.21 24.18
#